data_AF-A0A1Y5IAP9-F1
#
_entry.id   AF-A0A1Y5IAP9-F1
#
_cell.length_a   1.000
_cell.length_b   1.000
_cell.length_c   1.000
_cell.angle_alpha   90.00
_cell.angle_beta   90.00
_cell.angle_gamma   90.00
#
_symmetry.space_group_name_H-M   'P 1'
#
loop_
_entity.id
_entity.type
_entity.pdbx_description
1 polymer ?
#
loop_
_entity_poly.entity_id
_entity_poly.type
_entity_poly.pdbx_seq_one_letter_code
_entity_poly.pdbx_strand_id
1 'polypeptide(L)'
;MRASTASRRPRAPVARDGGRRGRASARARARWTIRRRGTSDDEVDRVESGNDGGDGRGSRRDVVLAAFASSIATLGARDADAGEVLDSLTRMREDARLAYEEHPEDDVLKGQLNFFDKQVEKTRANADFLSEIRPMIESGRTNYLGGISFAVTDVQAEIDFWTKALGMRVTRDVGSGAERVATLAYGQSSLTADDGGKGVVEIRQATGDASDVGNVLSYVAVTVPFGLRVSQIYESGGELLYGFGFFDMRSPGGIPIRGQVATRRDPLEVVALNVQNVRDAEKFLISEFGFKTQKPLDENGYAPKSPSGSRLLYFVSPMKTFTLILQPWRDRKTPLRVGNVLNGVVVARGGDATMVNAVADAHVATVPILSRPVVNSLDYA
;
A
#
# COMPACT_ATOMS: atom_id res chain seq x y z
N MET A 1 -8.86 -64.32 59.83
CA MET A 1 -7.52 -63.68 59.83
C MET A 1 -7.75 -62.19 59.50
N ARG A 2 -7.29 -61.16 60.26
CA ARG A 2 -5.90 -60.75 60.61
C ARG A 2 -5.01 -60.59 59.34
N ALA A 3 -4.36 -59.45 59.06
CA ALA A 3 -4.28 -58.12 59.70
C ALA A 3 -3.97 -57.05 58.60
N SER A 4 -4.20 -55.72 58.75
CA SER A 4 -3.37 -54.72 59.50
C SER A 4 -1.86 -54.81 59.18
N THR A 5 -1.05 -53.76 58.97
CA THR A 5 -1.13 -52.27 59.05
C THR A 5 0.04 -51.69 58.19
N ALA A 6 0.39 -50.40 57.96
CA ALA A 6 0.02 -49.06 58.47
C ALA A 6 0.42 -47.94 57.44
N SER A 7 0.30 -46.67 57.83
CA SER A 7 0.72 -45.47 57.09
C SER A 7 2.12 -44.95 57.48
N ARG A 8 2.75 -44.06 56.65
CA ARG A 8 3.45 -42.82 57.09
C ARG A 8 4.09 -41.98 55.96
N ARG A 9 3.78 -40.68 55.96
CA ARG A 9 4.72 -39.54 55.75
C ARG A 9 4.99 -38.92 57.15
N PRO A 10 5.81 -37.88 57.39
CA PRO A 10 6.65 -37.07 56.47
C PRO A 10 8.10 -36.82 56.96
N ARG A 11 8.91 -36.11 56.14
CA ARG A 11 9.66 -34.86 56.49
C ARG A 11 10.68 -34.48 55.39
N ALA A 12 11.09 -33.22 55.37
CA ALA A 12 12.20 -32.70 54.56
C ALA A 12 13.40 -32.32 55.45
N PRO A 13 14.65 -32.39 54.95
CA PRO A 13 15.82 -31.77 55.56
C PRO A 13 16.08 -30.36 55.01
N VAL A 14 16.93 -29.60 55.71
CA VAL A 14 17.26 -28.18 55.43
C VAL A 14 18.48 -28.05 54.49
N ALA A 15 18.65 -26.88 53.90
CA ALA A 15 19.68 -26.53 52.92
C ALA A 15 21.13 -26.77 53.35
N ARG A 16 22.02 -26.87 52.34
CA ARG A 16 23.44 -26.53 52.46
C ARG A 16 23.87 -25.67 51.27
N ASP A 17 24.72 -24.68 51.55
CA ASP A 17 25.27 -23.75 50.57
C ASP A 17 26.36 -24.43 49.71
N GLY A 18 26.60 -23.89 48.51
CA GLY A 18 27.46 -24.48 47.48
C GLY A 18 27.52 -23.67 46.18
N GLY A 19 27.50 -22.33 46.25
CA GLY A 19 27.44 -21.48 45.06
C GLY A 19 28.68 -21.52 44.15
N ARG A 20 28.47 -21.49 42.82
CA ARG A 20 29.44 -20.93 41.85
C ARG A 20 28.81 -20.50 40.52
N ARG A 21 28.87 -19.19 40.27
CA ARG A 21 28.98 -18.52 38.94
C ARG A 21 27.93 -18.85 37.87
N GLY A 22 26.80 -18.15 37.91
CA GLY A 22 26.07 -17.84 36.68
C GLY A 22 26.88 -16.86 35.79
N ARG A 23 26.79 -17.00 34.47
CA ARG A 23 27.24 -16.00 33.49
C ARG A 23 26.02 -15.41 32.78
N ALA A 24 25.55 -14.25 33.23
CA ALA A 24 24.61 -13.44 32.45
C ALA A 24 25.42 -12.60 31.44
N SER A 25 25.17 -12.78 30.14
CA SER A 25 25.77 -11.99 29.08
C SER A 25 24.95 -10.72 28.83
N ALA A 26 25.39 -9.59 29.38
CA ALA A 26 24.78 -8.30 29.08
C ALA A 26 24.97 -7.94 27.59
N ARG A 27 23.88 -7.57 26.89
CA ARG A 27 23.94 -6.85 25.62
C ARG A 27 23.67 -5.37 25.86
N ALA A 28 24.59 -4.52 25.40
CA ALA A 28 24.58 -3.10 25.68
C ALA A 28 23.44 -2.38 24.95
N ARG A 29 22.79 -1.42 25.63
CA ARG A 29 21.91 -0.42 24.99
C ARG A 29 22.75 0.79 24.59
N ALA A 30 22.99 0.97 23.30
CA ALA A 30 23.64 2.17 22.78
C ALA A 30 22.65 3.35 22.80
N ARG A 31 22.67 4.16 23.87
CA ARG A 31 22.00 5.46 23.91
C ARG A 31 22.84 6.49 23.16
N TRP A 32 22.34 6.98 22.03
CA TRP A 32 22.87 8.20 21.40
C TRP A 32 22.26 9.44 22.06
N THR A 33 23.06 10.18 22.83
CA THR A 33 22.68 11.47 23.41
C THR A 33 23.08 12.60 22.48
N ILE A 34 22.12 13.16 21.75
CA ILE A 34 22.34 14.38 20.94
C ILE A 34 22.58 15.56 21.89
N ARG A 35 23.78 16.14 21.81
CA ARG A 35 24.23 17.22 22.70
C ARG A 35 23.83 18.58 22.12
N ARG A 36 22.65 19.10 22.51
CA ARG A 36 22.31 20.51 22.25
C ARG A 36 23.35 21.44 22.89
N ARG A 37 23.82 22.42 22.13
CA ARG A 37 24.42 23.67 22.61
C ARG A 37 23.95 24.77 21.64
N GLY A 38 23.48 25.90 22.16
CA GLY A 38 23.10 27.07 21.37
C GLY A 38 23.96 28.27 21.75
N THR A 39 23.53 29.47 21.32
CA THR A 39 24.16 30.80 21.48
C THR A 39 25.51 30.98 20.78
N SER A 40 25.80 32.08 20.09
CA SER A 40 24.91 33.20 19.68
C SER A 40 25.57 34.09 18.61
N ASP A 41 24.76 35.01 18.04
CA ASP A 41 25.10 36.31 17.45
C ASP A 41 25.89 36.38 16.11
N ASP A 42 25.89 37.59 15.55
CA ASP A 42 26.21 37.92 14.15
C ASP A 42 27.70 37.83 13.79
N GLU A 43 27.97 37.43 12.54
CA GLU A 43 28.99 38.12 11.74
C GLU A 43 28.58 38.15 10.26
N VAL A 44 28.67 39.33 9.63
CA VAL A 44 28.35 39.53 8.21
C VAL A 44 29.65 39.59 7.44
N ASP A 45 29.93 38.56 6.63
CA ASP A 45 31.12 38.56 5.78
C ASP A 45 30.82 38.32 4.30
N ARG A 46 31.50 39.07 3.44
CA ARG A 46 31.40 38.97 1.98
C ARG A 46 32.54 38.09 1.49
N VAL A 47 32.23 36.86 1.07
CA VAL A 47 33.18 36.06 0.30
C VAL A 47 33.05 36.44 -1.18
N GLU A 48 34.16 36.87 -1.76
CA GLU A 48 34.25 37.28 -3.17
C GLU A 48 34.06 36.09 -4.12
N SER A 49 33.60 36.37 -5.35
CA SER A 49 33.39 35.35 -6.38
C SER A 49 34.71 34.89 -7.00
N GLY A 50 35.46 34.05 -6.27
CA GLY A 50 36.66 33.38 -6.76
C GLY A 50 36.34 32.44 -7.92
N ASN A 51 36.93 32.72 -9.09
CA ASN A 51 36.76 31.89 -10.30
C ASN A 51 37.79 30.75 -10.30
N ASP A 52 37.42 29.60 -9.75
CA ASP A 52 38.19 28.36 -9.82
C ASP A 52 37.42 27.25 -10.56
N GLY A 53 38.10 26.58 -11.49
CA GLY A 53 37.50 25.55 -12.35
C GLY A 53 37.46 24.17 -11.70
N GLY A 54 36.28 23.75 -11.23
CA GLY A 54 36.01 22.39 -10.74
C GLY A 54 35.02 21.63 -11.63
N ASP A 55 35.24 20.32 -11.83
CA ASP A 55 34.57 19.52 -12.85
C ASP A 55 33.05 19.29 -12.56
N GLY A 56 32.20 20.12 -13.16
CA GLY A 56 30.75 20.23 -12.89
C GLY A 56 29.87 19.06 -13.36
N ARG A 57 30.42 17.85 -13.49
CA ARG A 57 29.72 16.68 -14.07
C ARG A 57 28.86 15.87 -13.09
N GLY A 58 28.99 16.08 -11.78
CA GLY A 58 28.20 15.35 -10.77
C GLY A 58 26.75 15.82 -10.64
N SER A 59 26.53 17.14 -10.50
CA SER A 59 25.25 17.68 -10.00
C SER A 59 24.08 17.65 -10.99
N ARG A 60 24.31 17.76 -12.30
CA ARG A 60 23.22 17.89 -13.29
C ARG A 60 22.34 16.65 -13.43
N ARG A 61 22.85 15.45 -13.09
CA ARG A 61 22.12 14.18 -13.25
C ARG A 61 20.93 14.07 -12.30
N ASP A 62 21.10 14.45 -11.03
CA ASP A 62 20.03 14.36 -10.02
C ASP A 62 18.97 15.45 -10.20
N VAL A 63 19.39 16.68 -10.54
CA VAL A 63 18.47 17.81 -10.77
C VAL A 63 17.48 17.52 -11.90
N VAL A 64 17.95 16.93 -13.00
CA VAL A 64 17.13 16.62 -14.17
C VAL A 64 16.12 15.50 -13.86
N LEU A 65 16.55 14.42 -13.21
CA LEU A 65 15.64 13.33 -12.81
C LEU A 65 14.60 13.79 -11.78
N ALA A 66 14.97 14.65 -10.83
CA ALA A 66 14.04 15.24 -9.87
C ALA A 66 13.01 16.18 -10.56
N ALA A 67 13.45 16.97 -11.55
CA ALA A 67 12.57 17.85 -12.32
C ALA A 67 11.59 17.09 -13.24
N PHE A 68 11.98 15.94 -13.79
CA PHE A 68 11.06 15.06 -14.53
C PHE A 68 10.08 14.31 -13.62
N ALA A 69 10.52 13.88 -12.43
CA ALA A 69 9.62 13.32 -11.44
C ALA A 69 8.56 14.33 -10.96
N SER A 70 8.93 15.60 -10.78
CA SER A 70 8.00 16.65 -10.35
C SER A 70 7.05 17.11 -11.47
N SER A 71 7.48 17.20 -12.72
CA SER A 71 6.59 17.58 -13.83
C SER A 71 5.55 16.51 -14.19
N ILE A 72 5.88 15.22 -14.03
CA ILE A 72 4.90 14.12 -14.14
C ILE A 72 4.06 13.98 -12.85
N ALA A 73 4.52 14.50 -11.72
CA ALA A 73 3.69 14.64 -10.52
C ALA A 73 2.66 15.77 -10.66
N THR A 74 3.02 16.93 -11.24
CA THR A 74 2.08 18.05 -11.45
C THR A 74 1.09 17.82 -12.59
N LEU A 75 1.50 17.18 -13.68
CA LEU A 75 0.55 16.75 -14.72
C LEU A 75 -0.46 15.71 -14.20
N GLY A 76 0.01 14.76 -13.38
CA GLY A 76 -0.86 13.78 -12.72
C GLY A 76 -1.62 14.28 -11.48
N ALA A 77 -1.55 15.58 -11.17
CA ALA A 77 -2.27 16.22 -10.06
C ALA A 77 -3.48 17.07 -10.53
N ARG A 78 -3.81 17.01 -11.83
CA ARG A 78 -5.10 17.43 -12.38
C ARG A 78 -5.89 16.21 -12.82
N ASP A 79 -7.21 16.34 -12.85
CA ASP A 79 -8.06 15.47 -13.64
C ASP A 79 -7.86 15.83 -15.12
N ALA A 80 -6.88 15.17 -15.74
CA ALA A 80 -6.62 15.26 -17.17
C ALA A 80 -7.48 14.23 -17.90
N ASP A 81 -8.20 14.67 -18.93
CA ASP A 81 -9.20 13.87 -19.62
C ASP A 81 -8.56 12.78 -20.52
N ALA A 82 -9.40 11.85 -20.98
CA ALA A 82 -8.99 10.79 -21.90
C ALA A 82 -8.29 11.35 -23.16
N GLY A 83 -7.05 10.92 -23.39
CA GLY A 83 -6.17 11.37 -24.47
C GLY A 83 -5.16 12.44 -24.05
N GLU A 84 -5.47 13.33 -23.10
CA GLU A 84 -4.60 14.49 -22.79
C GLU A 84 -3.23 14.08 -22.24
N VAL A 85 -3.18 13.06 -21.40
CA VAL A 85 -1.94 12.55 -20.79
C VAL A 85 -1.14 11.80 -21.84
N LEU A 86 -1.80 10.97 -22.65
CA LEU A 86 -1.17 10.21 -23.73
C LEU A 86 -0.58 11.14 -24.81
N ASP A 87 -1.28 12.20 -25.20
CA ASP A 87 -0.80 13.19 -26.17
C ASP A 87 0.31 14.09 -25.61
N SER A 88 0.28 14.38 -24.30
CA SER A 88 1.37 15.08 -23.61
C SER A 88 2.64 14.22 -23.56
N LEU A 89 2.53 12.96 -23.14
CA LEU A 89 3.65 12.02 -23.10
C LEU A 89 4.19 11.69 -24.51
N THR A 90 3.31 11.59 -25.51
CA THR A 90 3.71 11.34 -26.90
C THR A 90 4.49 12.52 -27.48
N ARG A 91 4.12 13.77 -27.17
CA ARG A 91 4.95 14.94 -27.55
C ARG A 91 6.32 14.93 -26.88
N MET A 92 6.37 14.75 -25.56
CA MET A 92 7.65 14.66 -24.82
C MET A 92 8.56 13.53 -25.32
N ARG A 93 7.97 12.41 -25.76
CA ARG A 93 8.68 11.30 -26.41
C ARG A 93 9.31 11.72 -27.73
N GLU A 94 8.58 12.43 -28.59
CA GLU A 94 9.11 12.90 -29.87
C GLU A 94 10.17 14.00 -29.69
N ASP A 95 10.00 14.91 -28.71
CA ASP A 95 11.02 15.90 -28.33
C ASP A 95 12.32 15.19 -27.88
N ALA A 96 12.20 14.15 -27.03
CA ALA A 96 13.33 13.34 -26.58
C ALA A 96 13.96 12.50 -27.71
N ARG A 97 13.16 12.04 -28.69
CA ARG A 97 13.66 11.33 -29.88
C ARG A 97 14.49 12.26 -30.75
N LEU A 98 14.00 13.47 -31.04
CA LEU A 98 14.72 14.45 -31.85
C LEU A 98 16.04 14.86 -31.20
N ALA A 99 16.05 15.14 -29.89
CA ALA A 99 17.29 15.42 -29.14
C ALA A 99 18.28 14.25 -29.19
N TYR A 100 17.80 13.00 -29.10
CA TYR A 100 18.65 11.82 -29.21
C TYR A 100 19.17 11.58 -30.64
N GLU A 101 18.41 11.94 -31.67
CA GLU A 101 18.85 11.87 -33.08
C GLU A 101 19.92 12.92 -33.40
N GLU A 102 19.88 14.09 -32.77
CA GLU A 102 20.95 15.09 -32.84
C GLU A 102 22.22 14.65 -32.08
N HIS A 103 22.07 13.95 -30.95
CA HIS A 103 23.16 13.55 -30.05
C HIS A 103 23.09 12.06 -29.61
N PRO A 104 23.31 11.09 -30.52
CA PRO A 104 23.04 9.66 -30.29
C PRO A 104 24.02 8.96 -29.33
N GLU A 105 25.14 9.60 -29.00
CA GLU A 105 26.14 9.12 -28.03
C GLU A 105 25.80 9.53 -26.57
N ASP A 106 24.76 10.35 -26.34
CA ASP A 106 24.38 10.74 -24.98
C ASP A 106 23.46 9.70 -24.31
N ASP A 107 24.05 8.88 -23.44
CA ASP A 107 23.33 7.91 -22.59
C ASP A 107 22.22 8.54 -21.72
N VAL A 108 22.27 9.84 -21.43
CA VAL A 108 21.20 10.55 -20.68
C VAL A 108 19.98 10.76 -21.57
N LEU A 109 20.14 11.23 -22.81
CA LEU A 109 19.04 11.39 -23.76
C LEU A 109 18.46 10.03 -24.15
N LYS A 110 19.32 9.04 -24.37
CA LYS A 110 18.94 7.62 -24.55
C LYS A 110 18.11 7.10 -23.39
N GLY A 111 18.48 7.44 -22.15
CA GLY A 111 17.74 7.11 -20.93
C GLY A 111 16.38 7.79 -20.85
N GLN A 112 16.29 9.06 -21.25
CA GLN A 112 15.04 9.83 -21.31
C GLN A 112 14.07 9.27 -22.36
N LEU A 113 14.55 8.99 -23.57
CA LEU A 113 13.74 8.36 -24.63
C LEU A 113 13.19 7.00 -24.17
N ASN A 114 14.06 6.12 -23.65
CA ASN A 114 13.66 4.83 -23.07
C ASN A 114 12.67 4.94 -21.89
N PHE A 115 12.65 6.07 -21.19
CA PHE A 115 11.68 6.35 -20.14
C PHE A 115 10.34 6.77 -20.73
N PHE A 116 10.32 7.72 -21.66
CA PHE A 116 9.09 8.20 -22.30
C PHE A 116 8.42 7.11 -23.14
N ASP A 117 9.17 6.29 -23.87
CA ASP A 117 8.65 5.09 -24.56
C ASP A 117 7.81 4.23 -23.61
N LYS A 118 8.35 3.91 -22.42
CA LYS A 118 7.69 3.07 -21.42
C LYS A 118 6.50 3.76 -20.76
N GLN A 119 6.51 5.09 -20.61
CA GLN A 119 5.33 5.81 -20.13
C GLN A 119 4.22 5.81 -21.19
N VAL A 120 4.54 6.07 -22.46
CA VAL A 120 3.56 6.04 -23.58
C VAL A 120 2.96 4.64 -23.73
N GLU A 121 3.79 3.59 -23.70
CA GLU A 121 3.33 2.19 -23.73
C GLU A 121 2.39 1.87 -22.55
N LYS A 122 2.80 2.19 -21.31
CA LYS A 122 2.00 1.94 -20.10
C LYS A 122 0.67 2.70 -20.15
N THR A 123 0.68 3.98 -20.51
CA THR A 123 -0.50 4.84 -20.55
C THR A 123 -1.47 4.37 -21.63
N ARG A 124 -0.99 4.06 -22.84
CA ARG A 124 -1.82 3.49 -23.92
C ARG A 124 -2.46 2.17 -23.49
N ALA A 125 -1.69 1.25 -22.94
CA ALA A 125 -2.21 -0.03 -22.44
C ALA A 125 -3.19 0.11 -21.26
N ASN A 126 -3.18 1.24 -20.54
CA ASN A 126 -4.18 1.57 -19.52
C ASN A 126 -5.46 2.16 -20.14
N ALA A 127 -5.33 3.07 -21.12
CA ALA A 127 -6.44 3.63 -21.87
C ALA A 127 -7.21 2.57 -22.67
N ASP A 128 -6.51 1.68 -23.37
CA ASP A 128 -7.08 0.51 -24.06
C ASP A 128 -7.92 -0.34 -23.09
N PHE A 129 -7.35 -0.67 -21.92
CA PHE A 129 -8.04 -1.42 -20.88
C PHE A 129 -9.26 -0.68 -20.30
N LEU A 130 -9.19 0.64 -20.11
CA LEU A 130 -10.33 1.44 -19.64
C LEU A 130 -11.45 1.47 -20.70
N SER A 131 -11.12 1.58 -21.99
CA SER A 131 -12.10 1.60 -23.08
C SER A 131 -12.95 0.31 -23.16
N GLU A 132 -12.36 -0.85 -22.85
CA GLU A 132 -13.06 -2.14 -22.81
C GLU A 132 -14.07 -2.20 -21.64
N ILE A 133 -13.66 -1.71 -20.46
CA ILE A 133 -14.33 -2.03 -19.19
C ILE A 133 -15.24 -0.91 -18.69
N ARG A 134 -14.95 0.36 -18.99
CA ARG A 134 -15.77 1.50 -18.58
C ARG A 134 -17.22 1.34 -19.06
N PRO A 135 -17.51 0.99 -20.33
CA PRO A 135 -18.90 0.74 -20.76
C PRO A 135 -19.57 -0.43 -20.05
N MET A 136 -18.81 -1.47 -19.63
CA MET A 136 -19.37 -2.59 -18.85
C MET A 136 -19.70 -2.20 -17.41
N ILE A 137 -19.02 -1.21 -16.86
CA ILE A 137 -19.26 -0.69 -15.50
C ILE A 137 -20.39 0.34 -15.52
N GLU A 138 -20.37 1.29 -16.46
CA GLU A 138 -21.45 2.27 -16.67
C GLU A 138 -22.79 1.58 -16.98
N SER A 139 -22.80 0.51 -17.78
CA SER A 139 -24.01 -0.29 -18.06
C SER A 139 -24.41 -1.29 -16.95
N GLY A 140 -23.75 -1.28 -15.79
CA GLY A 140 -24.06 -2.18 -14.67
C GLY A 140 -23.79 -3.67 -14.93
N ARG A 141 -23.13 -4.03 -16.04
CA ARG A 141 -22.78 -5.42 -16.38
C ARG A 141 -21.67 -5.99 -15.49
N THR A 142 -20.89 -5.13 -14.83
CA THR A 142 -19.92 -5.54 -13.81
C THR A 142 -19.65 -4.39 -12.84
N ASN A 143 -19.14 -4.73 -11.65
CA ASN A 143 -18.73 -3.76 -10.63
C ASN A 143 -17.20 -3.56 -10.67
N TYR A 144 -16.68 -2.63 -9.86
CA TYR A 144 -15.24 -2.42 -9.74
C TYR A 144 -14.79 -2.40 -8.28
N LEU A 145 -13.59 -2.89 -7.98
CA LEU A 145 -13.05 -2.86 -6.61
C LEU A 145 -12.30 -1.55 -6.43
N GLY A 146 -12.97 -0.56 -5.84
CA GLY A 146 -12.51 0.82 -5.80
C GLY A 146 -11.31 1.04 -4.87
N GLY A 147 -11.15 0.23 -3.82
CA GLY A 147 -10.03 0.37 -2.89
C GLY A 147 -10.30 -0.16 -1.48
N ILE A 148 -9.55 0.33 -0.51
CA ILE A 148 -9.67 0.01 0.91
C ILE A 148 -9.64 1.28 1.77
N SER A 149 -10.32 1.26 2.92
CA SER A 149 -10.49 2.39 3.81
C SER A 149 -10.05 2.04 5.22
N PHE A 150 -9.22 2.88 5.82
CA PHE A 150 -8.69 2.76 7.17
C PHE A 150 -9.05 3.98 8.01
N ALA A 151 -9.23 3.77 9.31
CA ALA A 151 -9.31 4.83 10.32
C ALA A 151 -8.06 4.76 11.20
N VAL A 152 -7.36 5.88 11.40
CA VAL A 152 -6.08 5.92 12.15
C VAL A 152 -6.00 7.14 13.06
N THR A 153 -5.20 7.04 14.12
CA THR A 153 -4.96 8.17 15.03
C THR A 153 -4.06 9.25 14.42
N ASP A 154 -3.12 8.89 13.53
CA ASP A 154 -2.27 9.85 12.80
C ASP A 154 -2.38 9.62 11.28
N VAL A 155 -3.16 10.48 10.63
CA VAL A 155 -3.35 10.49 9.17
C VAL A 155 -2.07 10.89 8.43
N GLN A 156 -1.23 11.75 9.01
CA GLN A 156 -0.04 12.25 8.32
C GLN A 156 1.08 11.20 8.32
N ALA A 157 1.28 10.46 9.40
CA ALA A 157 2.23 9.36 9.44
C ALA A 157 1.89 8.28 8.40
N GLU A 158 0.62 7.93 8.24
CA GLU A 158 0.17 7.04 7.16
C GLU A 158 0.43 7.64 5.77
N ILE A 159 0.04 8.89 5.49
CA ILE A 159 0.33 9.54 4.20
C ILE A 159 1.83 9.48 3.89
N ASP A 160 2.67 9.86 4.85
CA ASP A 160 4.12 9.82 4.72
C ASP A 160 4.64 8.41 4.40
N PHE A 161 4.08 7.36 5.02
CA PHE A 161 4.44 5.98 4.76
C PHE A 161 3.99 5.50 3.36
N TRP A 162 2.71 5.62 3.02
CA TRP A 162 2.18 5.17 1.73
C TRP A 162 2.81 5.94 0.55
N THR A 163 3.17 7.22 0.74
CA THR A 163 3.87 8.01 -0.29
C THR A 163 5.37 7.72 -0.35
N LYS A 164 6.12 7.89 0.75
CA LYS A 164 7.60 7.86 0.74
C LYS A 164 8.17 6.45 0.70
N ALA A 165 7.56 5.50 1.42
CA ALA A 165 8.03 4.12 1.45
C ALA A 165 7.46 3.29 0.30
N LEU A 166 6.16 3.47 -0.02
CA LEU A 166 5.45 2.61 -0.99
C LEU A 166 5.20 3.27 -2.36
N GLY A 167 5.46 4.57 -2.54
CA GLY A 167 5.41 5.24 -3.83
C GLY A 167 4.00 5.62 -4.33
N MET A 168 2.99 5.62 -3.47
CA MET A 168 1.66 6.15 -3.81
C MET A 168 1.69 7.68 -3.90
N ARG A 169 0.66 8.27 -4.49
CA ARG A 169 0.40 9.71 -4.52
C ARG A 169 -0.89 10.01 -3.75
N VAL A 170 -0.93 11.13 -3.03
CA VAL A 170 -2.19 11.68 -2.55
C VAL A 170 -2.94 12.24 -3.75
N THR A 171 -4.11 11.68 -4.07
CA THR A 171 -5.00 12.20 -5.12
C THR A 171 -6.05 13.16 -4.57
N ARG A 172 -6.36 13.08 -3.26
CA ARG A 172 -7.25 13.99 -2.56
C ARG A 172 -6.90 14.04 -1.07
N ASP A 173 -6.98 15.20 -0.44
CA ASP A 173 -6.92 15.36 1.02
C ASP A 173 -7.91 16.46 1.39
N VAL A 174 -8.92 16.12 2.20
CA VAL A 174 -10.09 16.96 2.49
C VAL A 174 -10.47 16.90 3.95
N GLY A 175 -11.13 17.96 4.44
CA GLY A 175 -11.48 18.10 5.85
C GLY A 175 -10.29 18.49 6.73
N SER A 176 -10.50 18.49 8.04
CA SER A 176 -9.44 18.74 9.02
C SER A 176 -9.82 18.15 10.38
N GLY A 177 -8.84 17.89 11.24
CA GLY A 177 -9.09 17.21 12.52
C GLY A 177 -9.82 15.87 12.32
N ALA A 178 -10.85 15.62 13.12
CA ALA A 178 -11.67 14.40 13.09
C ALA A 178 -12.30 14.08 11.73
N GLU A 179 -12.50 15.07 10.86
CA GLU A 179 -13.11 14.90 9.54
C GLU A 179 -12.08 14.76 8.40
N ARG A 180 -10.77 14.71 8.70
CA ARG A 180 -9.74 14.59 7.65
C ARG A 180 -9.82 13.23 6.96
N VAL A 181 -9.88 13.24 5.63
CA VAL A 181 -9.80 12.06 4.78
C VAL A 181 -8.82 12.31 3.64
N ALA A 182 -7.71 11.59 3.66
CA ALA A 182 -6.79 11.49 2.53
C ALA A 182 -7.11 10.25 1.69
N THR A 183 -7.02 10.41 0.37
CA THR A 183 -7.19 9.35 -0.63
C THR A 183 -5.87 9.25 -1.40
N LEU A 184 -5.30 8.04 -1.43
CA LEU A 184 -4.03 7.76 -2.09
C LEU A 184 -4.20 6.71 -3.19
N ALA A 185 -3.47 6.86 -4.28
CA ALA A 185 -3.46 5.92 -5.42
C ALA A 185 -2.11 5.91 -6.15
N TYR A 186 -1.90 4.92 -7.01
CA TYR A 186 -0.70 4.80 -7.87
C TYR A 186 -0.84 5.48 -9.25
N GLY A 187 -1.95 6.17 -9.45
CA GLY A 187 -2.44 6.79 -10.69
C GLY A 187 -3.83 7.38 -10.38
N GLN A 188 -4.66 7.64 -11.38
CA GLN A 188 -6.00 8.19 -11.13
C GLN A 188 -7.02 7.09 -10.75
N SER A 189 -7.98 7.43 -9.89
CA SER A 189 -9.03 6.48 -9.45
C SER A 189 -10.25 6.45 -10.37
N SER A 190 -10.57 7.57 -11.04
CA SER A 190 -11.67 7.65 -12.00
C SER A 190 -11.43 6.75 -13.21
N LEU A 191 -12.51 6.25 -13.82
CA LEU A 191 -12.46 5.43 -15.04
C LEU A 191 -12.30 6.27 -16.33
N THR A 192 -12.31 7.60 -16.22
CA THR A 192 -12.29 8.53 -17.36
C THR A 192 -10.88 8.95 -17.78
N ALA A 193 -9.94 9.05 -16.84
CA ALA A 193 -8.58 9.52 -17.06
C ALA A 193 -7.65 8.43 -17.65
N ASP A 194 -6.64 8.83 -18.43
CA ASP A 194 -5.73 7.91 -19.16
C ASP A 194 -4.99 6.88 -18.27
N ASP A 195 -4.40 7.30 -17.14
CA ASP A 195 -3.83 6.39 -16.12
C ASP A 195 -4.84 6.13 -14.99
N GLY A 196 -6.12 6.05 -15.35
CA GLY A 196 -7.27 5.89 -14.46
C GLY A 196 -7.55 4.45 -13.98
N GLY A 197 -8.59 4.35 -13.15
CA GLY A 197 -9.12 3.12 -12.56
C GLY A 197 -8.19 2.39 -11.61
N LYS A 198 -7.27 3.07 -10.90
CA LYS A 198 -6.44 2.42 -9.86
C LYS A 198 -7.23 2.23 -8.58
N GLY A 199 -6.96 1.16 -7.85
CA GLY A 199 -7.48 0.99 -6.49
C GLY A 199 -6.90 2.05 -5.54
N VAL A 200 -7.74 2.59 -4.65
CA VAL A 200 -7.33 3.60 -3.66
C VAL A 200 -7.05 3.01 -2.27
N VAL A 201 -6.24 3.72 -1.51
CA VAL A 201 -6.18 3.63 -0.04
C VAL A 201 -6.76 4.93 0.53
N GLU A 202 -7.87 4.84 1.24
CA GLU A 202 -8.36 5.95 2.07
C GLU A 202 -7.80 5.86 3.48
N ILE A 203 -7.20 6.95 3.94
CA ILE A 203 -6.76 7.16 5.32
C ILE A 203 -7.66 8.22 5.93
N ARG A 204 -8.47 7.82 6.92
CA ARG A 204 -9.40 8.69 7.64
C ARG A 204 -8.89 8.95 9.06
N GLN A 205 -9.08 10.15 9.57
CA GLN A 205 -8.88 10.41 11.00
C GLN A 205 -9.89 9.56 11.80
N ALA A 206 -9.40 8.85 12.81
CA ALA A 206 -10.27 8.15 13.74
C ALA A 206 -10.87 9.11 14.77
N THR A 207 -12.13 8.88 15.14
CA THR A 207 -12.87 9.64 16.17
C THR A 207 -12.50 9.22 17.60
N GLY A 208 -11.30 8.67 17.79
CA GLY A 208 -10.80 8.03 19.02
C GLY A 208 -9.55 7.19 18.72
N ASP A 209 -9.04 6.45 19.70
CA ASP A 209 -7.79 5.69 19.57
C ASP A 209 -7.91 4.47 18.62
N ALA A 210 -7.58 4.66 17.34
CA ALA A 210 -7.49 3.59 16.36
C ALA A 210 -6.08 2.96 16.35
N SER A 211 -5.96 1.83 17.05
CA SER A 211 -4.70 1.08 17.21
C SER A 211 -4.87 -0.45 17.18
N ASP A 212 -6.10 -0.96 17.17
CA ASP A 212 -6.37 -2.38 16.98
C ASP A 212 -6.66 -2.66 15.51
N VAL A 213 -5.78 -3.38 14.82
CA VAL A 213 -6.05 -3.89 13.47
C VAL A 213 -6.97 -5.12 13.50
N GLY A 214 -7.09 -5.78 14.67
CA GLY A 214 -7.71 -7.10 14.78
C GLY A 214 -6.87 -8.18 14.11
N ASN A 215 -7.52 -9.26 13.67
CA ASN A 215 -6.89 -10.36 12.94
C ASN A 215 -7.65 -10.74 11.64
N VAL A 216 -8.76 -10.06 11.36
CA VAL A 216 -9.50 -10.20 10.10
C VAL A 216 -8.71 -9.62 8.91
N LEU A 217 -8.02 -8.49 9.07
CA LEU A 217 -7.06 -8.03 8.05
C LEU A 217 -5.80 -8.90 8.12
N SER A 218 -5.52 -9.63 7.04
CA SER A 218 -4.32 -10.48 6.92
C SER A 218 -3.14 -9.68 6.39
N TYR A 219 -3.32 -9.00 5.25
CA TYR A 219 -2.39 -8.01 4.69
C TYR A 219 -3.05 -7.21 3.55
N VAL A 220 -2.48 -6.06 3.20
CA VAL A 220 -2.60 -5.45 1.86
C VAL A 220 -1.33 -5.78 1.08
N ALA A 221 -1.43 -6.21 -0.17
CA ALA A 221 -0.25 -6.42 -1.03
C ALA A 221 -0.11 -5.31 -2.07
N VAL A 222 1.13 -4.86 -2.27
CA VAL A 222 1.52 -3.85 -3.25
C VAL A 222 2.72 -4.32 -4.07
N THR A 223 2.75 -3.90 -5.33
CA THR A 223 3.93 -4.00 -6.20
C THR A 223 4.61 -2.65 -6.32
N VAL A 224 5.95 -2.65 -6.39
CA VAL A 224 6.72 -1.45 -6.76
C VAL A 224 7.69 -1.76 -7.89
N PRO A 225 7.79 -0.91 -8.94
CA PRO A 225 8.56 -1.23 -10.13
C PRO A 225 10.09 -1.11 -9.95
N PHE A 226 10.56 -0.32 -8.98
CA PHE A 226 11.99 0.02 -8.82
C PHE A 226 12.60 -0.38 -7.47
N GLY A 227 11.91 -1.24 -6.71
CA GLY A 227 12.36 -1.72 -5.39
C GLY A 227 11.94 -0.82 -4.22
N LEU A 228 11.74 -1.42 -3.06
CA LEU A 228 11.45 -0.69 -1.81
C LEU A 228 12.74 -0.20 -1.17
N ARG A 229 12.79 1.10 -0.85
CA ARG A 229 13.91 1.70 -0.10
C ARG A 229 13.70 1.46 1.39
N VAL A 230 14.45 0.50 1.96
CA VAL A 230 14.33 0.12 3.38
C VAL A 230 14.50 1.28 4.35
N SER A 231 15.30 2.30 4.00
CA SER A 231 15.43 3.50 4.84
C SER A 231 14.13 4.32 4.89
N GLN A 232 13.43 4.48 3.74
CA GLN A 232 12.15 5.21 3.67
C GLN A 232 11.04 4.54 4.50
N ILE A 233 11.06 3.21 4.65
CA ILE A 233 10.14 2.49 5.55
C ILE A 233 10.30 3.00 6.99
N TYR A 234 11.53 3.04 7.51
CA TYR A 234 11.80 3.51 8.87
C TYR A 234 11.68 5.03 9.03
N GLU A 235 12.11 5.81 8.03
CA GLU A 235 12.03 7.28 8.03
C GLU A 235 10.57 7.79 8.02
N SER A 236 9.63 7.00 7.51
CA SER A 236 8.18 7.27 7.56
C SER A 236 7.46 6.59 8.74
N GLY A 237 8.20 6.03 9.71
CA GLY A 237 7.63 5.42 10.92
C GLY A 237 7.08 4.01 10.76
N GLY A 238 7.26 3.37 9.60
CA GLY A 238 6.91 1.97 9.38
C GLY A 238 7.92 0.97 9.96
N GLU A 239 7.48 -0.27 10.13
CA GLU A 239 8.30 -1.40 10.59
C GLU A 239 8.55 -2.38 9.43
N LEU A 240 9.80 -2.84 9.27
CA LEU A 240 10.14 -3.95 8.35
C LEU A 240 10.28 -5.25 9.16
N LEU A 241 9.36 -6.20 8.95
CA LEU A 241 9.37 -7.51 9.59
C LEU A 241 10.22 -8.53 8.83
N TYR A 242 10.22 -8.45 7.50
CA TYR A 242 10.97 -9.31 6.59
C TYR A 242 11.26 -8.59 5.27
N GLY A 243 12.37 -8.89 4.59
CA GLY A 243 12.80 -8.17 3.38
C GLY A 243 13.77 -8.95 2.50
N PHE A 244 13.34 -10.09 1.94
CA PHE A 244 14.13 -10.89 1.01
C PHE A 244 13.24 -11.58 -0.03
N GLY A 245 13.31 -11.13 -1.30
CA GLY A 245 12.42 -11.59 -2.39
C GLY A 245 10.97 -11.10 -2.30
N PHE A 246 10.48 -10.86 -1.08
CA PHE A 246 9.33 -10.00 -0.77
C PHE A 246 9.62 -9.25 0.54
N PHE A 247 8.80 -8.23 0.83
CA PHE A 247 8.87 -7.42 2.04
C PHE A 247 7.58 -7.61 2.83
N ASP A 248 7.68 -7.94 4.13
CA ASP A 248 6.54 -7.97 5.07
C ASP A 248 6.74 -6.80 6.05
N MET A 249 5.75 -5.93 6.18
CA MET A 249 5.88 -4.60 6.78
C MET A 249 4.66 -4.25 7.63
N ARG A 250 4.80 -3.22 8.48
CA ARG A 250 3.68 -2.50 9.08
C ARG A 250 3.78 -1.01 8.77
N SER A 251 2.63 -0.39 8.51
CA SER A 251 2.47 1.07 8.55
C SER A 251 2.53 1.60 10.00
N PRO A 252 2.60 2.92 10.23
CA PRO A 252 2.55 3.51 11.57
C PRO A 252 1.30 3.14 12.40
N GLY A 253 0.13 3.02 11.75
CA GLY A 253 -1.12 2.49 12.32
C GLY A 253 -1.14 0.96 12.48
N GLY A 254 -0.02 0.29 12.27
CA GLY A 254 0.16 -1.15 12.45
C GLY A 254 -0.35 -2.03 11.30
N ILE A 255 -0.83 -1.43 10.20
CA ILE A 255 -1.49 -2.14 9.08
C ILE A 255 -0.48 -3.10 8.42
N PRO A 256 -0.76 -4.42 8.36
CA PRO A 256 0.14 -5.41 7.75
C PRO A 256 0.16 -5.24 6.22
N ILE A 257 1.35 -5.07 5.64
CA ILE A 257 1.52 -4.78 4.21
C ILE A 257 2.64 -5.63 3.62
N ARG A 258 2.36 -6.24 2.45
CA ARG A 258 3.30 -7.06 1.70
C ARG A 258 3.74 -6.37 0.42
N GLY A 259 5.00 -5.96 0.36
CA GLY A 259 5.60 -5.37 -0.83
C GLY A 259 6.33 -6.42 -1.66
N GLN A 260 6.20 -6.37 -2.99
CA GLN A 260 7.07 -7.13 -3.90
C GLN A 260 7.52 -6.28 -5.10
N VAL A 261 8.63 -6.67 -5.72
CA VAL A 261 9.20 -5.94 -6.87
C VAL A 261 8.72 -6.57 -8.16
N ALA A 262 7.74 -5.95 -8.81
CA ALA A 262 7.20 -6.36 -10.10
C ALA A 262 6.48 -5.19 -10.79
N THR A 263 6.12 -5.37 -12.06
CA THR A 263 5.37 -4.39 -12.86
C THR A 263 3.92 -4.85 -13.01
N ARG A 264 2.96 -3.98 -12.64
CA ARG A 264 1.51 -4.23 -12.74
C ARG A 264 0.80 -2.95 -13.20
N ARG A 265 -0.34 -3.08 -13.90
CA ARG A 265 -1.17 -1.95 -14.33
C ARG A 265 -1.68 -1.12 -13.15
N ASP A 266 -2.16 -1.81 -12.12
CA ASP A 266 -2.63 -1.28 -10.85
C ASP A 266 -1.76 -1.88 -9.74
N PRO A 267 -0.77 -1.13 -9.21
CA PRO A 267 0.20 -1.70 -8.27
C PRO A 267 -0.37 -2.04 -6.89
N LEU A 268 -1.55 -1.53 -6.53
CA LEU A 268 -2.31 -2.00 -5.38
C LEU A 268 -2.97 -3.34 -5.77
N GLU A 269 -2.41 -4.45 -5.32
CA GLU A 269 -2.74 -5.77 -5.88
C GLU A 269 -3.98 -6.39 -5.27
N VAL A 270 -3.97 -6.53 -3.95
CA VAL A 270 -4.94 -7.35 -3.22
C VAL A 270 -5.03 -6.99 -1.75
N VAL A 271 -6.25 -6.97 -1.20
CA VAL A 271 -6.47 -7.10 0.25
C VAL A 271 -6.72 -8.57 0.58
N ALA A 272 -6.04 -9.11 1.58
CA ALA A 272 -6.27 -10.44 2.11
C ALA A 272 -7.04 -10.35 3.44
N LEU A 273 -8.20 -11.01 3.50
CA LEU A 273 -9.11 -11.04 4.65
C LEU A 273 -9.25 -12.46 5.19
N ASN A 274 -9.01 -12.64 6.49
CA ASN A 274 -9.31 -13.87 7.20
C ASN A 274 -10.82 -13.96 7.49
N VAL A 275 -11.44 -15.09 7.16
CA VAL A 275 -12.87 -15.36 7.37
C VAL A 275 -13.08 -16.73 8.04
N GLN A 276 -14.22 -16.91 8.73
CA GLN A 276 -14.53 -18.16 9.42
C GLN A 276 -14.83 -19.31 8.45
N ASN A 277 -15.64 -19.05 7.41
CA ASN A 277 -15.86 -19.99 6.30
C ASN A 277 -15.69 -19.30 4.95
N VAL A 278 -14.62 -19.65 4.24
CA VAL A 278 -14.31 -19.10 2.90
C VAL A 278 -15.40 -19.42 1.89
N ARG A 279 -16.08 -20.58 1.97
CA ARG A 279 -17.10 -20.98 0.99
C ARG A 279 -18.38 -20.15 1.10
N ASP A 280 -18.78 -19.82 2.32
CA ASP A 280 -20.00 -19.03 2.54
C ASP A 280 -19.73 -17.56 2.21
N ALA A 281 -18.56 -17.04 2.59
CA ALA A 281 -18.12 -15.69 2.23
C ALA A 281 -17.93 -15.52 0.71
N GLU A 282 -17.36 -16.52 0.05
CA GLU A 282 -17.30 -16.60 -1.40
C GLU A 282 -18.70 -16.57 -2.02
N LYS A 283 -19.61 -17.46 -1.59
CA LYS A 283 -20.97 -17.53 -2.12
C LYS A 283 -21.71 -16.19 -1.94
N PHE A 284 -21.66 -15.59 -0.75
CA PHE A 284 -22.30 -14.32 -0.44
C PHE A 284 -21.77 -13.18 -1.32
N LEU A 285 -20.44 -13.03 -1.42
CA LEU A 285 -19.84 -11.95 -2.22
C LEU A 285 -20.10 -12.12 -3.72
N ILE A 286 -20.15 -13.35 -4.23
CA ILE A 286 -20.59 -13.63 -5.60
C ILE A 286 -22.05 -13.20 -5.80
N SER A 287 -22.97 -13.55 -4.88
CA SER A 287 -24.40 -13.24 -5.05
C SER A 287 -24.76 -11.77 -4.84
N GLU A 288 -24.12 -11.08 -3.90
CA GLU A 288 -24.46 -9.68 -3.54
C GLU A 288 -23.73 -8.65 -4.42
N PHE A 289 -22.50 -8.95 -4.84
CA PHE A 289 -21.66 -7.99 -5.57
C PHE A 289 -21.26 -8.45 -6.98
N GLY A 290 -21.53 -9.69 -7.37
CA GLY A 290 -21.18 -10.20 -8.71
C GLY A 290 -19.68 -10.48 -8.91
N PHE A 291 -18.94 -10.79 -7.84
CA PHE A 291 -17.53 -11.18 -7.96
C PHE A 291 -17.38 -12.46 -8.82
N LYS A 292 -16.32 -12.51 -9.62
CA LYS A 292 -15.71 -13.73 -10.17
C LYS A 292 -14.70 -14.28 -9.17
N THR A 293 -14.39 -15.57 -9.27
CA THR A 293 -13.55 -16.28 -8.29
C THR A 293 -12.59 -17.28 -8.93
N GLN A 294 -11.40 -17.42 -8.36
CA GLN A 294 -10.42 -18.45 -8.71
C GLN A 294 -9.55 -18.85 -7.50
N LYS A 295 -8.50 -19.65 -7.74
CA LYS A 295 -7.43 -19.88 -6.75
C LYS A 295 -6.49 -18.65 -6.71
N PRO A 296 -5.91 -18.30 -5.55
CA PRO A 296 -4.90 -17.24 -5.46
C PRO A 296 -3.75 -17.40 -6.46
N LEU A 297 -3.31 -16.29 -7.03
CA LEU A 297 -2.17 -16.21 -7.94
C LEU A 297 -0.87 -16.14 -7.14
N ASP A 298 -0.56 -17.21 -6.41
CA ASP A 298 0.64 -17.33 -5.58
C ASP A 298 1.89 -17.60 -6.44
N GLU A 299 2.14 -16.80 -7.47
CA GLU A 299 3.18 -17.05 -8.49
C GLU A 299 4.60 -16.75 -7.96
N ASN A 300 4.78 -15.69 -7.17
CA ASN A 300 6.08 -15.36 -6.57
C ASN A 300 6.57 -16.50 -5.66
N GLY A 301 7.72 -17.09 -5.99
CA GLY A 301 8.35 -18.19 -5.26
C GLY A 301 8.84 -17.85 -3.84
N TYR A 302 9.13 -16.58 -3.57
CA TYR A 302 9.62 -16.08 -2.29
C TYR A 302 8.49 -15.70 -1.33
N ALA A 303 7.33 -15.27 -1.85
CA ALA A 303 6.20 -14.85 -1.04
C ALA A 303 5.49 -16.04 -0.35
N PRO A 304 4.98 -15.88 0.89
CA PRO A 304 4.26 -16.94 1.58
C PRO A 304 2.94 -17.25 0.85
N LYS A 305 2.83 -18.48 0.34
CA LYS A 305 1.65 -18.96 -0.40
C LYS A 305 0.37 -18.81 0.42
N SER A 306 -0.74 -18.51 -0.26
CA SER A 306 -2.05 -18.36 0.37
C SER A 306 -2.47 -19.66 1.08
N PRO A 307 -3.06 -19.61 2.29
CA PRO A 307 -3.41 -20.82 3.03
C PRO A 307 -4.37 -21.71 2.22
N SER A 308 -4.09 -23.00 2.09
CA SER A 308 -4.97 -23.94 1.38
C SER A 308 -6.42 -23.82 1.85
N GLY A 309 -7.35 -23.67 0.90
CA GLY A 309 -8.74 -23.28 1.11
C GLY A 309 -9.06 -21.82 0.79
N SER A 310 -8.06 -20.96 0.58
CA SER A 310 -8.25 -19.55 0.19
C SER A 310 -8.80 -19.39 -1.23
N ARG A 311 -9.50 -18.28 -1.49
CA ARG A 311 -10.06 -17.92 -2.82
C ARG A 311 -9.72 -16.48 -3.18
N LEU A 312 -9.42 -16.23 -4.45
CA LEU A 312 -9.19 -14.91 -5.02
C LEU A 312 -10.45 -14.44 -5.76
N LEU A 313 -10.97 -13.28 -5.36
CA LEU A 313 -12.17 -12.63 -5.86
C LEU A 313 -11.79 -11.36 -6.63
N TYR A 314 -12.41 -11.17 -7.80
CA TYR A 314 -12.17 -10.04 -8.71
C TYR A 314 -13.41 -9.78 -9.57
N PHE A 315 -13.56 -8.59 -10.16
CA PHE A 315 -14.65 -8.32 -11.12
C PHE A 315 -14.16 -8.40 -12.56
N VAL A 316 -13.12 -7.62 -12.90
CA VAL A 316 -12.62 -7.47 -14.27
C VAL A 316 -11.50 -8.47 -14.55
N SER A 317 -10.32 -8.29 -13.95
CA SER A 317 -9.14 -9.12 -14.22
C SER A 317 -8.24 -9.25 -12.99
N PRO A 318 -7.87 -10.48 -12.58
CA PRO A 318 -7.13 -10.72 -11.33
C PRO A 318 -5.68 -10.20 -11.35
N MET A 319 -5.14 -9.90 -12.54
CA MET A 319 -3.79 -9.38 -12.76
C MET A 319 -3.76 -7.88 -13.09
N LYS A 320 -4.86 -7.31 -13.60
CA LYS A 320 -4.89 -5.89 -14.03
C LYS A 320 -5.53 -4.93 -13.00
N THR A 321 -6.39 -5.38 -12.10
CA THR A 321 -7.07 -4.53 -11.10
C THR A 321 -6.65 -4.86 -9.68
N PHE A 322 -6.97 -4.00 -8.72
CA PHE A 322 -7.08 -4.40 -7.31
C PHE A 322 -8.06 -5.58 -7.13
N THR A 323 -7.82 -6.42 -6.12
CA THR A 323 -8.56 -7.68 -5.86
C THR A 323 -8.74 -7.98 -4.37
N LEU A 324 -9.46 -9.06 -4.04
CA LEU A 324 -9.70 -9.55 -2.68
C LEU A 324 -9.31 -11.03 -2.56
N ILE A 325 -8.51 -11.43 -1.56
CA ILE A 325 -8.36 -12.84 -1.17
C ILE A 325 -9.10 -13.11 0.14
N LEU A 326 -9.97 -14.11 0.13
CA LEU A 326 -10.55 -14.71 1.33
C LEU A 326 -9.64 -15.84 1.81
N GLN A 327 -9.20 -15.78 3.07
CA GLN A 327 -8.32 -16.77 3.71
C GLN A 327 -9.06 -17.47 4.87
N PRO A 328 -8.89 -18.80 5.05
CA PRO A 328 -9.51 -19.49 6.17
C PRO A 328 -8.77 -19.15 7.47
N TRP A 329 -9.48 -18.63 8.48
CA TRP A 329 -8.90 -18.41 9.80
C TRP A 329 -8.50 -19.74 10.44
N ARG A 330 -7.23 -19.85 10.89
CA ARG A 330 -6.62 -21.11 11.34
C ARG A 330 -6.21 -21.16 12.80
N ASP A 331 -6.01 -20.02 13.46
CA ASP A 331 -5.75 -20.05 14.90
C ASP A 331 -7.05 -20.24 15.69
N ARG A 332 -7.19 -21.42 16.30
CA ARG A 332 -8.35 -21.76 17.14
C ARG A 332 -8.26 -21.18 18.57
N LYS A 333 -7.14 -20.54 18.94
CA LYS A 333 -6.96 -19.93 20.28
C LYS A 333 -7.44 -18.48 20.32
N THR A 334 -7.21 -17.73 19.24
CA THR A 334 -7.64 -16.33 19.14
C THR A 334 -8.93 -16.25 18.30
N PRO A 335 -10.03 -15.69 18.84
CA PRO A 335 -11.26 -15.50 18.06
C PRO A 335 -11.01 -14.53 16.90
N LEU A 336 -11.68 -14.76 15.78
CA LEU A 336 -11.63 -13.85 14.64
C LEU A 336 -12.42 -12.57 14.96
N ARG A 337 -11.78 -11.41 14.85
CA ARG A 337 -12.36 -10.08 15.09
C ARG A 337 -11.80 -9.03 14.11
N VAL A 338 -12.67 -8.13 13.67
CA VAL A 338 -12.25 -6.85 13.09
C VAL A 338 -11.77 -5.96 14.24
N GLY A 339 -10.68 -5.23 14.05
CA GLY A 339 -10.26 -4.17 14.96
C GLY A 339 -10.99 -2.86 14.67
N ASN A 340 -10.43 -1.72 15.13
CA ASN A 340 -10.95 -0.39 14.82
C ASN A 340 -10.18 0.35 13.71
N VAL A 341 -9.07 -0.21 13.20
CA VAL A 341 -8.30 0.39 12.09
C VAL A 341 -8.90 0.08 10.71
N LEU A 342 -9.46 -1.11 10.47
CA LEU A 342 -10.08 -1.46 9.17
C LEU A 342 -11.51 -0.88 9.10
N ASN A 343 -11.69 0.22 8.38
CA ASN A 343 -13.00 0.84 8.15
C ASN A 343 -13.81 0.13 7.05
N GLY A 344 -13.15 -0.47 6.05
CA GLY A 344 -13.80 -1.39 5.11
C GLY A 344 -13.14 -1.48 3.73
N VAL A 345 -13.67 -2.37 2.88
CA VAL A 345 -13.23 -2.51 1.47
C VAL A 345 -14.28 -1.88 0.55
N VAL A 346 -13.86 -1.03 -0.39
CA VAL A 346 -14.74 -0.22 -1.24
C VAL A 346 -15.06 -0.96 -2.53
N VAL A 347 -16.35 -1.18 -2.81
CA VAL A 347 -16.86 -1.66 -4.10
C VAL A 347 -17.58 -0.50 -4.78
N ALA A 348 -17.10 -0.12 -5.97
CA ALA A 348 -17.82 0.79 -6.85
C ALA A 348 -18.87 -0.03 -7.63
N ARG A 349 -20.15 0.23 -7.38
CA ARG A 349 -21.28 -0.44 -8.06
C ARG A 349 -21.59 0.29 -9.38
N GLY A 350 -21.75 -0.47 -10.45
CA GLY A 350 -22.07 0.02 -11.80
C GLY A 350 -23.55 0.37 -12.00
N GLY A 351 -23.85 1.12 -13.05
CA GLY A 351 -25.19 1.68 -13.32
C GLY A 351 -25.60 2.79 -12.33
N ASP A 352 -26.91 3.06 -12.24
CA ASP A 352 -27.51 4.07 -11.33
C ASP A 352 -27.51 3.62 -9.85
N ALA A 353 -26.37 3.15 -9.36
CA ALA A 353 -26.20 2.65 -8.01
C ALA A 353 -26.11 3.80 -7.00
N THR A 354 -27.15 3.95 -6.17
CA THR A 354 -27.14 4.89 -5.04
C THR A 354 -26.02 4.56 -4.04
N MET A 355 -25.59 5.57 -3.27
CA MET A 355 -24.69 5.39 -2.12
C MET A 355 -25.35 4.48 -1.07
N VAL A 356 -24.92 3.21 -0.99
CA VAL A 356 -25.41 2.25 0.01
C VAL A 356 -24.24 1.71 0.83
N ASN A 357 -24.14 2.13 2.09
CA ASN A 357 -23.25 1.50 3.08
C ASN A 357 -23.80 0.13 3.52
N ALA A 358 -23.92 -0.79 2.56
CA ALA A 358 -24.34 -2.17 2.75
C ALA A 358 -23.21 -2.95 3.44
N VAL A 359 -23.23 -2.93 4.78
CA VAL A 359 -22.37 -3.81 5.59
C VAL A 359 -22.62 -5.25 5.17
N ALA A 360 -21.67 -5.80 4.41
CA ALA A 360 -21.68 -7.21 4.00
C ALA A 360 -21.90 -8.11 5.22
N ASP A 361 -22.75 -9.13 5.04
CA ASP A 361 -23.39 -9.82 6.16
C ASP A 361 -22.39 -10.21 7.27
N ALA A 362 -22.64 -9.66 8.46
CA ALA A 362 -21.82 -9.84 9.65
C ALA A 362 -21.66 -11.32 10.03
N HIS A 363 -22.62 -12.19 9.65
CA HIS A 363 -22.53 -13.64 9.87
C HIS A 363 -21.47 -14.33 9.01
N VAL A 364 -21.00 -13.69 7.93
CA VAL A 364 -20.26 -14.37 6.85
C VAL A 364 -18.87 -13.75 6.61
N ALA A 365 -18.77 -12.42 6.59
CA ALA A 365 -17.50 -11.72 6.34
C ALA A 365 -16.93 -11.02 7.59
N THR A 366 -17.80 -10.49 8.47
CA THR A 366 -17.50 -9.48 9.53
C THR A 366 -16.88 -8.16 9.05
N VAL A 367 -16.20 -8.13 7.91
CA VAL A 367 -15.64 -6.90 7.30
C VAL A 367 -16.73 -6.04 6.66
N PRO A 368 -16.77 -4.73 6.96
CA PRO A 368 -17.59 -3.80 6.19
C PRO A 368 -17.13 -3.76 4.73
N ILE A 369 -18.01 -4.14 3.82
CA ILE A 369 -17.91 -3.70 2.43
C ILE A 369 -18.64 -2.37 2.32
N LEU A 370 -18.05 -1.41 1.62
CA LEU A 370 -18.59 -0.07 1.44
C LEU A 370 -18.99 0.07 -0.03
N SER A 371 -20.29 0.03 -0.34
CA SER A 371 -20.73 0.25 -1.73
C SER A 371 -20.82 1.75 -2.02
N ARG A 372 -20.20 2.17 -3.11
CA ARG A 372 -20.23 3.55 -3.62
C ARG A 372 -20.66 3.54 -5.08
N PRO A 373 -21.21 4.64 -5.63
CA PRO A 373 -21.26 4.81 -7.08
C PRO A 373 -19.85 4.79 -7.67
N VAL A 374 -19.76 4.51 -8.96
CA VAL A 374 -18.52 4.63 -9.72
C VAL A 374 -18.15 6.10 -9.84
N VAL A 375 -16.89 6.43 -9.57
CA VAL A 375 -16.35 7.79 -9.74
C VAL A 375 -16.11 8.05 -11.22
N ASN A 376 -17.17 8.39 -11.94
CA ASN A 376 -17.06 9.14 -13.18
C ASN A 376 -16.63 10.57 -12.80
N SER A 377 -15.64 11.12 -13.49
CA SER A 377 -15.13 12.47 -13.21
C SER A 377 -16.20 13.53 -13.50
N LEU A 378 -16.78 14.13 -12.45
CA LEU A 378 -17.30 15.52 -12.37
C LEU A 378 -17.98 15.82 -11.02
N ASP A 379 -18.61 14.83 -10.37
CA ASP A 379 -19.52 15.06 -9.22
C ASP A 379 -18.90 14.87 -7.82
N TYR A 380 -17.88 15.67 -7.46
CA TYR A 380 -17.53 15.97 -6.05
C TYR A 380 -16.86 17.36 -5.94
N ALA A 381 -17.69 18.41 -6.01
CA ALA A 381 -17.32 19.79 -5.70
C ALA A 381 -17.44 20.11 -4.19
#